data_AF-A0A952ETH3-F1
#
_entry.id   AF-A0A952ETH3-F1
#
_cell.length_a   1.000
_cell.length_b   1.000
_cell.length_c   1.000
_cell.angle_alpha   90.00
_cell.angle_beta   90.00
_cell.angle_gamma   90.00
#
_symmetry.space_group_name_H-M   'P 1'
#
loop_
_entity.id
_entity.type
_entity.pdbx_description
1 polymer ?
#
loop_
_entity_poly.entity_id
_entity_poly.type
_entity_poly.pdbx_seq_one_letter_code
_entity_poly.pdbx_strand_id
1 'polypeptide(L)'
;MLFDVDGTLVDSNYLHVHAWYRAFQDVGIGVEAWRIHRSIGMDGSTLVASLAESADDDTRSRLKDLHSRYYREMAPLLRRLPGARELLEAVGEGGLQIVLATSAPDDELTILRQVLGSDDLVSAVT
;
A
#
# COMPACT_ATOMS: atom_id res chain seq x y z
N MET A 1 1.44 -2.97 -20.43
CA MET A 1 1.79 -1.83 -19.56
C MET A 1 1.81 -2.31 -18.14
N LEU A 2 2.81 -1.87 -17.36
CA LEU A 2 2.88 -2.16 -15.93
C LEU A 2 2.37 -0.94 -15.17
N PHE A 3 1.49 -1.16 -14.21
CA PHE A 3 0.97 -0.13 -13.32
C PHE A 3 1.29 -0.46 -11.88
N ASP A 4 1.90 0.49 -11.19
CA ASP A 4 1.87 0.51 -9.74
C ASP A 4 0.43 0.72 -9.23
N VAL A 5 0.13 0.26 -8.02
CA VAL A 5 -1.23 0.30 -7.46
C VAL A 5 -1.32 1.36 -6.37
N ASP A 6 -0.49 1.27 -5.34
CA ASP A 6 -0.55 2.08 -4.14
C ASP A 6 -0.08 3.50 -4.37
N GLY A 7 -0.96 4.48 -4.16
CA GLY A 7 -0.69 5.88 -4.47
C GLY A 7 -0.65 6.21 -5.97
N THR A 8 -0.89 5.23 -6.85
CA THR A 8 -0.89 5.40 -8.32
C THR A 8 -2.28 5.19 -8.91
N LEU A 9 -2.93 4.05 -8.64
CA LEU A 9 -4.30 3.75 -9.06
C LEU A 9 -5.30 3.85 -7.90
N VAL A 10 -4.84 3.62 -6.68
CA VAL A 10 -5.62 3.70 -5.45
C VAL A 10 -5.01 4.75 -4.51
N ASP A 11 -5.85 5.60 -3.93
CA ASP A 11 -5.46 6.59 -2.93
C ASP A 11 -5.25 5.90 -1.56
N SER A 12 -4.09 5.27 -1.39
CA SER A 12 -3.72 4.50 -0.20
C SER A 12 -2.61 5.13 0.65
N ASN A 13 -1.80 6.03 0.09
CA ASN A 13 -0.57 6.53 0.74
C ASN A 13 -0.79 7.08 2.15
N TYR A 14 -1.78 7.95 2.35
CA TYR A 14 -2.01 8.53 3.68
C TYR A 14 -2.67 7.55 4.66
N LEU A 15 -3.33 6.50 4.17
CA LEU A 15 -3.76 5.39 5.02
C LEU A 15 -2.57 4.57 5.50
N HIS A 16 -1.58 4.30 4.63
CA HIS A 16 -0.32 3.69 5.09
C HIS A 16 0.40 4.57 6.11
N VAL A 17 0.51 5.88 5.86
CA VAL A 17 1.14 6.81 6.81
C VAL A 17 0.45 6.74 8.18
N HIS A 18 -0.88 6.77 8.19
CA HIS A 18 -1.64 6.70 9.43
C HIS A 18 -1.47 5.34 10.14
N ALA A 19 -1.51 4.23 9.40
CA ALA A 19 -1.35 2.89 9.95
C ALA A 19 0.03 2.71 10.59
N TRP A 20 1.09 3.13 9.90
CA TRP A 20 2.46 3.11 10.43
C TRP A 20 2.61 4.02 11.64
N TYR A 21 2.06 5.23 11.58
CA TYR A 21 2.12 6.17 12.70
C TYR A 21 1.50 5.55 13.96
N ARG A 22 0.32 4.93 13.85
CA ARG A 22 -0.30 4.20 14.96
C ARG A 22 0.54 3.03 15.45
N ALA A 23 1.09 2.23 14.53
CA ALA A 23 1.95 1.10 14.88
C ALA A 23 3.19 1.55 15.69
N PHE A 24 3.84 2.64 15.27
CA PHE A 24 4.98 3.22 15.99
C PHE A 24 4.59 3.75 17.38
N GLN A 25 3.45 4.44 17.51
CA GLN A 25 2.95 4.91 18.80
C GLN A 25 2.69 3.75 19.78
N ASP A 26 2.08 2.66 19.31
CA ASP A 26 1.73 1.50 20.14
C ASP A 26 2.95 0.76 20.71
N VAL A 27 4.08 0.78 19.99
CA VAL A 27 5.34 0.20 20.48
C VAL A 27 6.23 1.23 21.20
N GLY A 28 5.74 2.46 21.38
CA GLY A 28 6.44 3.52 22.11
C GLY A 28 7.61 4.16 21.35
N ILE A 29 7.65 4.04 20.02
CA ILE A 29 8.70 4.64 19.18
C ILE A 29 8.14 5.92 18.54
N GLY A 30 8.71 7.07 18.89
CA GLY A 30 8.32 8.35 18.31
C GLY A 30 8.89 8.51 16.90
N VAL A 31 8.02 8.51 15.87
CA VAL A 31 8.39 8.83 14.49
C VAL A 31 7.48 9.92 13.95
N GLU A 32 8.06 10.96 13.38
CA GLU A 32 7.31 12.03 12.75
C GLU A 32 6.60 11.54 11.47
N ALA A 33 5.32 11.88 11.31
CA ALA A 33 4.51 11.41 10.18
C ALA A 33 5.10 11.75 8.80
N TRP A 34 5.85 12.85 8.66
CA TRP A 34 6.50 13.20 7.39
C TRP A 34 7.65 12.25 7.02
N ARG A 35 8.35 11.68 8.02
CA ARG A 35 9.38 10.65 7.78
C ARG A 35 8.74 9.35 7.31
N ILE A 36 7.62 8.99 7.93
CA ILE A 36 6.81 7.84 7.50
C ILE A 36 6.33 8.05 6.06
N HIS A 37 5.77 9.22 5.74
CA HIS A 37 5.33 9.57 4.39
C HIS A 37 6.46 9.43 3.36
N ARG A 38 7.66 9.92 3.68
CA ARG A 38 8.84 9.81 2.80
C ARG A 38 9.29 8.36 2.58
N SER A 39 8.92 7.44 3.48
CA SER A 39 9.24 6.01 3.37
C SER A 39 8.14 5.20 2.67
N ILE A 40 6.99 5.79 2.32
CA ILE A 40 5.95 5.07 1.58
C ILE A 40 6.46 4.71 0.18
N GLY A 41 6.17 3.48 -0.26
CA GLY A 41 6.74 2.86 -1.46
C GLY A 41 7.96 1.98 -1.19
N MET A 42 8.58 2.07 0.00
CA MET A 42 9.58 1.10 0.43
C MET A 42 8.92 -0.22 0.88
N ASP A 43 9.66 -1.32 0.78
CA ASP A 43 9.31 -2.54 1.51
C ASP A 43 9.14 -2.23 3.01
N GLY A 44 8.11 -2.79 3.64
CA GLY A 44 7.78 -2.52 5.04
C GLY A 44 8.90 -2.89 6.01
N SER A 45 9.69 -3.92 5.71
CA SER A 45 10.84 -4.31 6.52
C SER A 45 11.97 -3.28 6.42
N THR A 46 12.18 -2.74 5.21
CA THR A 46 13.13 -1.64 4.96
C THR A 46 12.69 -0.35 5.64
N LEU A 47 11.39 -0.01 5.58
CA LEU A 47 10.81 1.15 6.28
C LEU A 47 11.06 1.02 7.78
N VAL A 48 10.68 -0.11 8.39
CA VAL A 48 10.88 -0.38 9.82
C VAL A 48 12.35 -0.32 10.19
N ALA A 49 13.24 -0.91 9.38
CA ALA A 49 14.67 -0.88 9.63
C ALA A 49 15.26 0.55 9.61
N SER A 50 14.74 1.43 8.75
CA SER A 50 15.20 2.82 8.64
C SER A 50 14.62 3.77 9.70
N LEU A 51 13.41 3.49 10.20
CA LEU A 51 12.70 4.38 11.13
C LEU A 51 12.80 3.92 12.59
N ALA A 52 13.10 2.65 12.84
CA ALA A 52 13.29 2.04 14.15
C ALA A 52 14.61 1.26 14.23
N GLU A 53 15.73 1.92 13.92
CA GLU A 53 17.06 1.30 13.88
C GLU A 53 17.43 0.54 15.17
N SER A 54 17.01 1.05 16.33
CA SER A 54 17.31 0.45 17.64
C SER A 54 16.31 -0.63 18.09
N ALA A 55 15.24 -0.88 17.34
CA ALA A 55 14.26 -1.90 17.68
C ALA A 55 14.83 -3.31 17.45
N ASP A 56 14.52 -4.23 18.37
CA ASP A 56 14.80 -5.65 18.22
C ASP A 56 13.85 -6.32 17.21
N ASP A 57 14.17 -7.56 16.83
CA ASP A 57 13.41 -8.28 15.80
C ASP A 57 11.95 -8.50 16.20
N ASP A 58 11.67 -8.72 17.47
CA ASP A 58 10.31 -8.89 18.00
C ASP A 58 9.49 -7.60 17.84
N THR A 59 10.07 -6.45 18.18
CA THR A 59 9.43 -5.15 17.98
C THR A 59 9.22 -4.84 16.50
N ARG A 60 10.20 -5.17 15.64
CA ARG A 60 10.08 -4.97 14.19
C ARG A 60 8.99 -5.84 13.58
N SER A 61 8.89 -7.08 14.00
CA SER A 61 7.80 -7.98 13.62
C SER A 61 6.45 -7.42 14.08
N ARG A 62 6.37 -6.99 15.35
CA ARG A 62 5.17 -6.40 15.92
C ARG A 62 4.71 -5.14 15.19
N LEU A 63 5.65 -4.29 14.75
CA LEU A 63 5.36 -3.10 13.95
C LEU A 63 4.64 -3.45 12.64
N LYS A 64 5.12 -4.49 11.93
CA LYS A 64 4.50 -4.95 10.67
C LYS A 64 3.10 -5.52 10.90
N ASP A 65 2.91 -6.29 11.96
CA ASP A 65 1.60 -6.83 12.33
C ASP A 65 0.59 -5.72 12.66
N LEU A 66 1.03 -4.72 13.44
CA LEU A 66 0.21 -3.57 13.80
C LEU A 66 -0.14 -2.71 12.57
N HIS A 67 0.83 -2.46 11.68
CA HIS A 67 0.57 -1.77 10.42
C HIS A 67 -0.49 -2.51 9.60
N SER A 68 -0.31 -3.82 9.37
CA SER A 68 -1.25 -4.64 8.60
C SER A 68 -2.66 -4.62 9.20
N ARG A 69 -2.76 -4.70 10.53
CA ARG A 69 -4.04 -4.58 11.24
C ARG A 69 -4.67 -3.21 11.03
N TYR A 70 -3.95 -2.13 11.31
CA TYR A 70 -4.50 -0.78 11.23
C TYR A 70 -4.86 -0.37 9.81
N TYR A 71 -4.07 -0.80 8.84
CA TYR A 71 -4.39 -0.57 7.44
C TYR A 71 -5.68 -1.28 7.03
N ARG A 72 -5.86 -2.56 7.42
CA ARG A 72 -7.12 -3.28 7.19
C ARG A 72 -8.33 -2.64 7.85
N GLU A 73 -8.19 -2.11 9.06
CA GLU A 73 -9.27 -1.35 9.73
C GLU A 73 -9.69 -0.10 8.92
N MET A 74 -8.77 0.47 8.14
CA MET A 74 -9.00 1.64 7.29
C MET A 74 -9.35 1.32 5.83
N ALA A 75 -9.34 0.05 5.42
CA ALA A 75 -9.68 -0.37 4.06
C ALA A 75 -10.97 0.27 3.49
N PRO A 76 -12.06 0.47 4.28
CA PRO A 76 -13.27 1.14 3.77
C PRO A 76 -13.07 2.61 3.34
N LEU A 77 -11.95 3.24 3.69
CA LEU A 77 -11.61 4.61 3.28
C LEU A 77 -10.88 4.66 1.93
N LEU A 78 -10.39 3.53 1.43
CA LEU A 78 -9.69 3.45 0.15
C LEU A 78 -10.59 3.90 -1.00
N ARG A 79 -10.00 4.62 -1.94
CA ARG A 79 -10.68 5.12 -3.14
C ARG A 79 -9.78 4.96 -4.34
N ARG A 80 -10.37 4.73 -5.50
CA ARG A 80 -9.65 4.87 -6.77
C ARG A 80 -9.22 6.31 -6.96
N LEU A 81 -8.02 6.52 -7.48
CA LEU A 81 -7.60 7.83 -7.93
C LEU A 81 -8.41 8.26 -9.17
N PRO A 82 -8.70 9.56 -9.36
CA PRO A 82 -9.46 10.03 -10.50
C PRO A 82 -8.82 9.61 -11.83
N GLY A 83 -9.60 9.04 -12.74
CA GLY A 83 -9.12 8.58 -14.05
C GLY A 83 -8.44 7.20 -14.03
N ALA A 84 -8.26 6.55 -12.88
CA ALA A 84 -7.57 5.27 -12.79
C ALA A 84 -8.27 4.18 -13.60
N ARG A 85 -9.60 4.09 -13.54
CA ARG A 85 -10.36 3.08 -14.28
C ARG A 85 -10.36 3.38 -15.79
N GLU A 86 -10.62 4.63 -16.13
CA GLU A 86 -10.67 5.13 -17.51
C GLU A 86 -9.32 4.94 -18.22
N LEU A 87 -8.21 5.12 -17.50
CA LEU A 87 -6.87 4.84 -18.00
C LEU A 87 -6.69 3.35 -18.33
N LEU A 88 -7.10 2.45 -17.44
CA LEU A 88 -7.01 1.01 -17.67
C LEU A 88 -7.88 0.59 -18.87
N GLU A 89 -9.10 1.11 -18.97
CA GLU A 89 -9.99 0.86 -20.12
C GLU A 89 -9.36 1.32 -21.43
N ALA A 90 -8.84 2.54 -21.49
CA ALA A 90 -8.19 3.08 -22.69
C ALA A 90 -6.97 2.25 -23.13
N VAL A 91 -6.19 1.74 -22.16
CA VAL A 91 -5.04 0.86 -22.44
C VAL A 91 -5.49 -0.49 -22.98
N GLY A 92 -6.56 -1.07 -22.41
CA GLY A 92 -7.16 -2.32 -22.88
C GLY A 92 -7.74 -2.20 -24.28
N GLU A 93 -8.49 -1.12 -24.56
CA GLU A 93 -9.02 -0.80 -25.89
C GLU A 93 -7.91 -0.58 -26.92
N GLY A 94 -6.76 -0.08 -26.49
CA GLY A 94 -5.54 0.03 -27.30
C GLY A 94 -4.85 -1.31 -27.61
N GLY A 95 -5.37 -2.44 -27.12
CA GLY A 95 -4.84 -3.78 -27.35
C GLY A 95 -3.62 -4.14 -26.51
N LEU A 96 -3.28 -3.34 -25.50
CA LEU A 96 -2.15 -3.60 -24.60
C LEU A 96 -2.60 -4.42 -23.39
N GLN A 97 -1.76 -5.37 -22.98
CA GLN A 97 -1.98 -6.13 -21.74
C GLN A 97 -1.73 -5.24 -20.53
N ILE A 98 -2.56 -5.39 -19.49
CA ILE A 98 -2.47 -4.62 -18.24
C ILE A 98 -1.90 -5.54 -17.17
N VAL A 99 -0.78 -5.14 -16.57
CA VAL A 99 -0.14 -5.86 -15.48
C VAL A 99 -0.06 -4.93 -14.27
N LEU A 100 -0.57 -5.39 -13.13
CA LEU A 100 -0.36 -4.67 -11.86
C LEU A 100 0.98 -5.10 -11.27
N ALA A 101 1.79 -4.14 -10.85
CA ALA A 101 3.07 -4.36 -10.18
C ALA A 101 2.96 -3.77 -8.77
N THR A 102 2.91 -4.60 -7.73
CA THR A 102 2.76 -4.11 -6.35
C THR A 102 3.55 -4.94 -5.35
N SER A 103 4.03 -4.28 -4.30
CA SER A 103 4.64 -4.92 -3.13
C SER A 103 3.62 -5.28 -2.04
N ALA A 104 2.33 -5.02 -2.28
CA ALA A 104 1.26 -5.33 -1.35
C ALA A 104 1.17 -6.84 -1.08
N PRO A 105 1.02 -7.26 0.19
CA PRO A 105 0.68 -8.63 0.54
C PRO A 105 -0.65 -9.08 -0.10
N ASP A 106 -0.86 -10.39 -0.26
CA ASP A 106 -2.02 -10.96 -0.96
C ASP A 106 -3.39 -10.48 -0.40
N ASP A 107 -3.51 -10.33 0.92
CA ASP A 107 -4.74 -9.86 1.57
C ASP A 107 -5.02 -8.38 1.26
N GLU A 108 -3.97 -7.56 1.21
CA GLU A 108 -4.04 -6.16 0.81
C GLU A 108 -4.33 -6.01 -0.70
N LEU A 109 -3.62 -6.74 -1.55
CA LEU A 109 -3.84 -6.76 -3.00
C LEU A 109 -5.29 -7.13 -3.33
N THR A 110 -5.87 -8.09 -2.60
CA THR A 110 -7.29 -8.46 -2.78
C THR A 110 -8.23 -7.27 -2.54
N ILE A 111 -7.97 -6.48 -1.50
CA ILE A 111 -8.76 -5.27 -1.19
C ILE A 111 -8.55 -4.21 -2.28
N LEU A 112 -7.30 -3.96 -2.67
CA LEU A 112 -6.97 -2.95 -3.68
C LEU A 112 -7.64 -3.26 -5.03
N ARG A 113 -7.67 -4.54 -5.44
CA ARG A 113 -8.35 -4.99 -6.65
C ARG A 113 -9.87 -4.79 -6.59
N GLN A 114 -10.49 -5.06 -5.44
CA GLN A 114 -11.91 -4.79 -5.25
C GLN A 114 -12.23 -3.29 -5.34
N VAL A 115 -11.39 -2.44 -4.73
CA VAL A 115 -11.54 -0.98 -4.81
C VAL A 115 -11.39 -0.49 -6.26
N LEU A 116 -10.40 -1.04 -6.98
CA LEU A 116 -10.13 -0.70 -8.38
C LEU A 116 -11.25 -1.20 -9.32
N GLY A 117 -11.86 -2.33 -8.97
CA GLY A 117 -12.94 -2.97 -9.71
C GLY A 117 -12.52 -3.51 -11.08
N SER A 118 -11.22 -3.66 -11.36
CA SER A 118 -10.66 -3.88 -12.70
C SER A 118 -10.28 -5.33 -13.00
N ASP A 119 -10.84 -6.31 -12.29
CA ASP A 119 -10.49 -7.72 -12.48
C ASP A 119 -10.81 -8.23 -13.90
N ASP A 120 -11.75 -7.58 -14.58
CA ASP A 120 -12.10 -7.79 -15.98
C ASP A 120 -11.03 -7.29 -16.98
N LEU A 121 -10.16 -6.39 -16.55
CA LEU A 121 -9.16 -5.71 -17.39
C LEU A 121 -7.72 -6.21 -17.15
N VAL A 122 -7.44 -6.72 -15.95
CA VAL A 122 -6.07 -7.06 -15.52
C VAL A 122 -5.66 -8.43 -16.05
N SER A 123 -4.57 -8.48 -16.82
CA SER A 123 -4.01 -9.71 -17.40
C SER A 123 -3.14 -10.49 -16.42
N ALA A 124 -2.39 -9.80 -15.54
CA ALA A 124 -1.49 -10.42 -14.57
C ALA A 124 -1.17 -9.46 -13.40
N VAL A 125 -0.63 -10.02 -12.31
CA VAL A 125 -0.09 -9.26 -11.17
C VAL A 125 1.30 -9.78 -10.85
N THR A 126 2.22 -8.88 -10.48
CA THR A 126 3.63 -9.19 -10.15
C THR A 126 4.17 -8.33 -9.02
#